data_AF-A0A661XJR3-F1
#
_entry.id   AF-A0A661XJR3-F1
#
_cell.length_a   1.000
_cell.length_b   1.000
_cell.length_c   1.000
_cell.angle_alpha   90.00
_cell.angle_beta   90.00
_cell.angle_gamma   90.00
#
_symmetry.space_group_name_H-M   'P 1'
#
loop_
_entity.id
_entity.type
_entity.pdbx_description
1 polymer ?
#
loop_
_entity_poly.entity_id
_entity_poly.type
_entity_poly.pdbx_seq_one_letter_code
_entity_poly.pdbx_strand_id
1 'polypeptide(L)'
;GSIGPVKTKLKIVIDRRVSAMKNFTTGANKDGFHFKNVNTGRDFPKENVADIRKVKEGDLCPKCGTPLTVHEGVEVGHTFKLGTKYSEKMDAKFLDSDGKEKHFVMGCYGIGVGRTLAAIIEEYNDKYGIKWPVSVAPFTVEIIPLNMSDSKIKNEAEKLYKLFKEKNIETIIDDRDNVSAGVKFNDADLIGMPFQVIVGRTFKQNSKIEIKKRETGEKLIVEEQNVITFIEDTIKD
;
A
#
# COMPACT_ATOMS: atom_id res chain seq x y z
N GLY A 1 21.95 -10.07 -37.05
CA GLY A 1 21.50 -9.30 -38.23
C GLY A 1 20.97 -7.94 -37.81
N SER A 2 21.34 -6.84 -38.45
CA SER A 2 20.62 -5.56 -38.28
C SER A 2 19.17 -5.74 -38.77
N ILE A 3 18.22 -5.98 -37.87
CA ILE A 3 16.85 -6.45 -38.17
C ILE A 3 15.88 -5.34 -38.57
N GLY A 4 14.90 -5.66 -39.41
CA GLY A 4 13.84 -4.74 -39.80
C GLY A 4 12.65 -5.41 -40.51
N PRO A 5 11.56 -4.66 -40.75
CA PRO A 5 10.33 -5.19 -41.31
C PRO A 5 10.39 -5.41 -42.84
N VAL A 6 11.41 -4.88 -43.51
CA VAL A 6 11.54 -4.93 -44.97
C VAL A 6 11.97 -6.34 -45.41
N LYS A 7 11.22 -6.96 -46.34
CA LYS A 7 11.48 -8.30 -46.91
C LYS A 7 11.50 -9.45 -45.88
N THR A 8 10.84 -9.30 -44.74
CA THR A 8 10.64 -10.41 -43.80
C THR A 8 9.45 -11.29 -44.20
N LYS A 9 9.51 -12.59 -43.88
CA LYS A 9 8.38 -13.53 -44.02
C LYS A 9 7.55 -13.66 -42.74
N LEU A 10 7.98 -12.99 -41.67
CA LEU A 10 7.32 -13.04 -40.37
C LEU A 10 6.09 -12.12 -40.35
N LYS A 11 5.13 -12.44 -39.47
CA LYS A 11 4.01 -11.54 -39.19
C LYS A 11 4.53 -10.24 -38.58
N ILE A 12 4.11 -9.12 -39.17
CA ILE A 12 4.48 -7.78 -38.70
C ILE A 12 3.28 -7.20 -37.95
N VAL A 13 3.55 -6.67 -36.75
CA VAL A 13 2.62 -5.86 -35.96
C VAL A 13 3.35 -4.55 -35.66
N ILE A 14 2.71 -3.41 -35.94
CA ILE A 14 3.32 -2.09 -35.73
C ILE A 14 2.48 -1.24 -34.79
N ASP A 15 3.17 -0.40 -34.02
CA ASP A 15 2.51 0.62 -33.20
C ASP A 15 1.86 1.68 -34.08
N ARG A 16 0.75 2.27 -33.59
CA ARG A 16 0.06 3.40 -34.22
C ARG A 16 1.03 4.53 -34.62
N ARG A 17 2.02 4.83 -33.78
CA ARG A 17 3.04 5.86 -34.05
C ARG A 17 3.93 5.50 -35.24
N VAL A 18 4.38 4.25 -35.34
CA VAL A 18 5.18 3.75 -36.48
C VAL A 18 4.38 3.84 -37.78
N SER A 19 3.07 3.52 -37.72
CA SER A 19 2.18 3.58 -38.89
C SER A 19 2.01 5.00 -39.48
N ALA A 20 2.34 6.03 -38.71
CA ALA A 20 2.30 7.44 -39.10
C ALA A 20 3.68 8.01 -39.47
N MET A 21 4.77 7.27 -39.22
CA MET A 21 6.12 7.70 -39.57
C MET A 21 6.35 7.69 -41.08
N LYS A 22 7.25 8.55 -41.54
CA LYS A 22 7.69 8.63 -42.94
C LYS A 22 9.21 8.63 -42.99
N ASN A 23 9.75 8.04 -44.04
CA ASN A 23 11.18 8.04 -44.36
C ASN A 23 12.11 7.65 -43.19
N PHE A 24 11.72 6.66 -42.40
CA PHE A 24 12.48 6.27 -41.21
C PHE A 24 13.56 5.23 -41.53
N THR A 25 14.38 4.90 -40.53
CA THR A 25 15.48 3.94 -40.66
C THR A 25 15.09 2.62 -39.99
N THR A 26 15.41 1.50 -40.63
CA THR A 26 15.29 0.15 -40.04
C THR A 26 16.54 -0.66 -40.36
N GLY A 27 16.79 -1.75 -39.64
CA GLY A 27 17.78 -2.72 -40.10
C GLY A 27 17.39 -3.37 -41.43
N ALA A 28 18.39 -3.85 -42.17
CA ALA A 28 18.22 -4.45 -43.50
C ALA A 28 18.12 -6.00 -43.49
N ASN A 29 17.90 -6.60 -42.32
CA ASN A 29 18.00 -8.04 -42.07
C ASN A 29 19.35 -8.65 -42.46
N LYS A 30 20.42 -7.84 -42.39
CA LYS A 30 21.82 -8.21 -42.67
C LYS A 30 22.73 -7.50 -41.68
N ASP A 31 23.70 -8.20 -41.10
CA ASP A 31 24.61 -7.63 -40.10
C ASP A 31 25.40 -6.43 -40.63
N GLY A 32 25.34 -5.32 -39.90
CA GLY A 32 26.02 -4.06 -40.26
C GLY A 32 25.26 -3.18 -41.25
N PHE A 33 24.07 -3.56 -41.73
CA PHE A 33 23.33 -2.82 -42.78
C PHE A 33 21.97 -2.30 -42.33
N HIS A 34 21.62 -1.10 -42.78
CA HIS A 34 20.34 -0.46 -42.51
C HIS A 34 19.73 0.09 -43.80
N PHE A 35 18.40 0.10 -43.86
CA PHE A 35 17.66 0.87 -44.86
C PHE A 35 17.36 2.26 -44.31
N LYS A 36 17.52 3.28 -45.15
CA LYS A 36 17.03 4.65 -44.90
C LYS A 36 15.80 4.91 -45.77
N ASN A 37 15.04 5.94 -45.42
CA ASN A 37 13.84 6.36 -46.16
C ASN A 37 12.76 5.27 -46.27
N VAL A 38 12.66 4.40 -45.26
CA VAL A 38 11.64 3.33 -45.20
C VAL A 38 10.27 3.96 -44.95
N ASN A 39 9.25 3.48 -45.65
CA ASN A 39 7.86 3.90 -45.53
C ASN A 39 6.94 2.67 -45.44
N THR A 40 6.10 2.66 -44.40
CA THR A 40 5.05 1.66 -44.23
C THR A 40 4.05 1.72 -45.39
N GLY A 41 3.61 0.57 -45.89
CA GLY A 41 2.74 0.43 -47.07
C GLY A 41 3.49 0.37 -48.41
N ARG A 42 4.70 0.96 -48.49
CA ARG A 42 5.57 0.85 -49.66
C ARG A 42 6.60 -0.27 -49.51
N ASP A 43 7.36 -0.26 -48.41
CA ASP A 43 8.51 -1.17 -48.23
C ASP A 43 8.17 -2.41 -47.38
N PHE A 44 7.08 -2.34 -46.62
CA PHE A 44 6.49 -3.46 -45.90
C PHE A 44 5.00 -3.19 -45.63
N PRO A 45 4.16 -4.23 -45.43
CA PRO A 45 2.71 -4.07 -45.28
C PRO A 45 2.31 -3.13 -44.14
N LYS A 46 1.29 -2.31 -44.38
CA LYS A 46 0.61 -1.51 -43.34
C LYS A 46 -0.53 -2.32 -42.72
N GLU A 47 -0.21 -3.51 -42.22
CA GLU A 47 -1.19 -4.45 -41.67
C GLU A 47 -0.92 -4.67 -40.17
N ASN A 48 -1.94 -5.08 -39.42
CA ASN A 48 -1.88 -5.31 -37.97
C ASN A 48 -1.34 -4.10 -37.17
N VAL A 49 -1.94 -2.92 -37.39
CA VAL A 49 -1.65 -1.75 -36.53
C VAL A 49 -2.31 -1.95 -35.18
N ALA A 50 -1.52 -1.92 -34.11
CA ALA A 50 -1.98 -2.14 -32.75
C ALA A 50 -1.40 -1.11 -31.77
N ASP A 51 -1.99 -1.00 -30.59
CA ASP A 51 -1.45 -0.20 -29.48
C ASP A 51 -0.51 -1.10 -28.66
N ILE A 52 0.80 -0.98 -28.90
CA ILE A 52 1.80 -1.93 -28.41
C ILE A 52 2.98 -1.26 -27.71
N ARG A 53 2.96 0.07 -27.60
CA ARG A 53 3.95 0.82 -26.83
C ARG A 53 3.46 1.04 -25.40
N LYS A 54 4.42 1.15 -24.48
CA LYS A 54 4.13 1.75 -23.17
C LYS A 54 3.92 3.25 -23.33
N VAL A 55 3.01 3.80 -22.55
CA VAL A 55 2.87 5.25 -22.39
C VAL A 55 4.11 5.81 -21.68
N LYS A 56 4.39 7.09 -21.89
CA LYS A 56 5.36 7.86 -21.12
C LYS A 56 4.66 8.99 -20.40
N GLU A 57 5.27 9.47 -19.32
CA GLU A 57 4.82 10.69 -18.67
C GLU A 57 4.74 11.84 -19.70
N GLY A 58 3.66 12.61 -19.62
CA GLY A 58 3.33 13.65 -20.59
C GLY A 58 2.59 13.20 -21.85
N ASP A 59 2.49 11.90 -22.15
CA ASP A 59 1.62 11.42 -23.23
C ASP A 59 0.16 11.83 -22.96
N LEU A 60 -0.61 12.07 -24.01
CA LEU A 60 -1.99 12.52 -23.86
C LEU A 60 -2.94 11.35 -23.53
N CYS A 61 -3.83 11.57 -22.56
CA CYS A 61 -4.90 10.64 -22.22
C CYS A 61 -5.82 10.43 -23.44
N PRO A 62 -6.11 9.17 -23.85
CA PRO A 62 -6.95 8.90 -25.02
C PRO A 62 -8.43 9.25 -24.83
N LYS A 63 -8.86 9.61 -23.61
CA LYS A 63 -10.25 10.00 -23.30
C LYS A 63 -10.45 11.50 -23.21
N CYS A 64 -9.57 12.22 -22.51
CA CYS A 64 -9.73 13.64 -22.22
C CYS A 64 -8.62 14.55 -22.79
N GLY A 65 -7.56 13.98 -23.36
CA GLY A 65 -6.48 14.75 -23.99
C GLY A 65 -5.53 15.47 -23.01
N THR A 66 -5.68 15.28 -21.70
CA THR A 66 -4.76 15.84 -20.70
C THR A 66 -3.47 15.01 -20.61
N PRO A 67 -2.31 15.61 -20.27
CA PRO A 67 -1.06 14.88 -20.06
C PRO A 67 -1.19 13.84 -18.94
N LEU A 68 -0.64 12.65 -19.15
CA LEU A 68 -0.57 11.57 -18.16
C LEU A 68 0.58 11.84 -17.17
N THR A 69 0.30 11.66 -15.88
CA THR A 69 1.32 11.53 -14.83
C THR A 69 1.55 10.05 -14.53
N VAL A 70 2.78 9.69 -14.15
CA VAL A 70 3.15 8.31 -13.82
C VAL A 70 3.61 8.25 -12.38
N HIS A 71 2.99 7.37 -11.61
CA HIS A 71 3.35 7.11 -10.22
C HIS A 71 3.68 5.63 -10.06
N GLU A 72 4.57 5.34 -9.12
CA GLU A 72 4.79 3.99 -8.65
C GLU A 72 3.73 3.64 -7.61
N GLY A 73 3.31 2.38 -7.59
CA GLY A 73 2.27 1.93 -6.68
C GLY A 73 2.35 0.43 -6.44
N VAL A 74 1.93 0.02 -5.25
CA VAL A 74 1.84 -1.39 -4.87
C VAL A 74 0.41 -1.87 -5.11
N GLU A 75 0.23 -2.86 -5.98
CA GLU A 75 -1.08 -3.47 -6.19
C GLU A 75 -1.47 -4.32 -4.97
N VAL A 76 -2.35 -3.79 -4.12
CA VAL A 76 -2.88 -4.49 -2.93
C VAL A 76 -4.11 -5.34 -3.23
N GLY A 77 -4.76 -5.13 -4.37
CA GLY A 77 -5.91 -5.93 -4.79
C GLY A 77 -6.27 -5.75 -6.25
N HIS A 78 -7.07 -6.69 -6.76
CA HIS A 78 -7.49 -6.74 -8.15
C HIS A 78 -8.92 -7.29 -8.25
N THR A 79 -9.68 -6.75 -9.20
CA THR A 79 -11.01 -7.27 -9.55
C THR A 79 -11.06 -7.66 -11.02
N PHE A 80 -11.60 -8.84 -11.32
CA PHE A 80 -11.69 -9.33 -12.70
C PHE A 80 -13.13 -9.69 -13.06
N LYS A 81 -13.53 -9.28 -14.27
CA LYS A 81 -14.69 -9.85 -14.96
C LYS A 81 -14.20 -11.08 -15.74
N LEU A 82 -14.44 -12.27 -15.19
CA LEU A 82 -13.97 -13.52 -15.78
C LEU A 82 -14.87 -14.00 -16.93
N GLY A 83 -16.12 -13.51 -16.97
CA GLY A 83 -17.10 -13.98 -17.94
C GLY A 83 -17.39 -15.45 -17.71
N THR A 84 -17.48 -16.23 -18.79
CA THR A 84 -17.80 -17.66 -18.76
C THR A 84 -16.57 -18.56 -18.86
N LYS A 85 -15.35 -17.99 -18.81
CA LYS A 85 -14.08 -18.70 -19.06
C LYS A 85 -13.90 -19.98 -18.24
N TYR A 86 -14.35 -19.99 -16.98
CA TYR A 86 -14.23 -21.14 -16.09
C TYR A 86 -15.47 -22.02 -16.11
N SER A 87 -16.66 -21.41 -16.06
CA SER A 87 -17.93 -22.13 -16.09
C SER A 87 -18.09 -23.00 -17.34
N GLU A 88 -17.66 -22.53 -18.52
CA GLU A 88 -17.68 -23.33 -19.76
C GLU A 88 -16.75 -24.55 -19.68
N LYS A 89 -15.59 -24.41 -19.07
CA LYS A 89 -14.60 -25.50 -18.95
C LYS A 89 -14.97 -26.53 -17.89
N MET A 90 -15.73 -26.12 -16.88
CA MET A 90 -16.14 -26.94 -15.75
C MET A 90 -17.59 -27.43 -15.85
N ASP A 91 -18.28 -27.12 -16.95
CA ASP A 91 -19.69 -27.40 -17.18
C ASP A 91 -20.63 -26.87 -16.07
N ALA A 92 -20.30 -25.71 -15.49
CA ALA A 92 -21.08 -25.10 -14.43
C ALA A 92 -22.22 -24.26 -15.03
N LYS A 93 -23.45 -24.77 -14.92
CA LYS A 93 -24.66 -24.21 -15.56
C LYS A 93 -25.76 -23.87 -14.57
N PHE A 94 -26.68 -23.01 -15.00
CA PHE A 94 -27.97 -22.74 -14.37
C PHE A 94 -29.08 -22.65 -15.43
N LEU A 95 -30.33 -22.85 -15.02
CA LEU A 95 -31.50 -22.51 -15.84
C LEU A 95 -31.84 -21.04 -15.66
N ASP A 96 -31.91 -20.29 -16.75
CA ASP A 96 -32.36 -18.90 -16.71
C ASP A 96 -33.88 -18.79 -16.59
N SER A 97 -34.40 -17.55 -16.60
CA SER A 97 -35.83 -17.25 -16.51
C SER A 97 -36.66 -17.84 -17.65
N ASP A 98 -36.05 -18.15 -18.79
CA ASP A 98 -36.71 -18.74 -19.96
C ASP A 98 -36.59 -20.28 -19.96
N GLY A 99 -36.01 -20.87 -18.92
CA GLY A 99 -35.75 -22.30 -18.82
C GLY A 99 -34.62 -22.79 -19.71
N LYS A 100 -33.71 -21.91 -20.15
CA LYS A 100 -32.54 -22.28 -20.96
C LYS A 100 -31.31 -22.47 -20.09
N GLU A 101 -30.56 -23.53 -20.35
CA GLU A 101 -29.27 -23.73 -19.71
C GLU A 101 -28.26 -22.67 -20.18
N LYS A 102 -27.65 -21.98 -19.22
CA LYS A 102 -26.57 -21.01 -19.43
C LYS A 102 -25.42 -21.28 -18.47
N HIS A 103 -24.21 -20.98 -18.91
CA HIS A 103 -23.03 -20.99 -18.05
C HIS A 103 -23.02 -19.76 -17.13
N PHE A 104 -22.54 -19.93 -15.89
CA PHE A 104 -22.41 -18.82 -14.95
C PHE A 104 -21.47 -17.73 -15.46
N VAL A 105 -21.90 -16.46 -15.39
CA VAL A 105 -21.01 -15.32 -15.60
C VAL A 105 -20.30 -15.04 -14.29
N MET A 106 -18.97 -15.11 -14.29
CA MET A 106 -18.16 -15.05 -13.09
C MET A 106 -17.39 -13.73 -12.96
N GLY A 107 -17.25 -13.27 -11.72
CA GLY A 107 -16.28 -12.27 -11.30
C GLY A 107 -15.39 -12.83 -10.19
N CYS A 108 -14.19 -12.29 -10.04
CA CYS A 108 -13.37 -12.57 -8.87
C CYS A 108 -12.75 -11.29 -8.31
N TYR A 109 -12.50 -11.33 -6.99
CA TYR A 109 -12.03 -10.20 -6.20
C TYR A 109 -10.95 -10.72 -5.27
N GLY A 110 -9.77 -10.12 -5.32
CA GLY A 110 -8.63 -10.53 -4.52
C GLY A 110 -7.99 -9.34 -3.83
N ILE A 111 -7.68 -9.50 -2.55
CA ILE A 111 -6.86 -8.57 -1.76
C ILE A 111 -5.68 -9.35 -1.21
N GLY A 112 -4.46 -8.86 -1.43
CA GLY A 112 -3.26 -9.42 -0.86
C GLY A 112 -3.11 -8.95 0.58
N VAL A 113 -3.72 -9.64 1.55
CA VAL A 113 -3.73 -9.22 2.97
C VAL A 113 -2.32 -8.97 3.51
N GLY A 114 -1.38 -9.92 3.33
CA GLY A 114 0.01 -9.74 3.77
C GLY A 114 0.75 -8.62 3.02
N ARG A 115 0.45 -8.43 1.73
CA ARG A 115 1.02 -7.32 0.95
C ARG A 115 0.46 -5.97 1.41
N THR A 116 -0.81 -5.94 1.80
CA THR A 116 -1.47 -4.73 2.30
C THR A 116 -0.82 -4.28 3.60
N LEU A 117 -0.48 -5.22 4.51
CA LEU A 117 0.28 -4.91 5.72
C LEU A 117 1.64 -4.26 5.39
N ALA A 118 2.40 -4.83 4.46
CA ALA A 118 3.68 -4.24 4.03
C ALA A 118 3.49 -2.86 3.37
N ALA A 119 2.46 -2.70 2.53
CA ALA A 119 2.15 -1.42 1.89
C ALA A 119 1.76 -0.33 2.91
N ILE A 120 1.07 -0.70 3.99
CA ILE A 120 0.80 0.22 5.10
C ILE A 120 2.10 0.67 5.75
N ILE A 121 3.05 -0.24 6.00
CA ILE A 121 4.35 0.16 6.58
C ILE A 121 5.12 1.06 5.61
N GLU A 122 5.16 0.76 4.31
CA GLU A 122 5.84 1.58 3.29
C GLU A 122 5.31 3.02 3.25
N GLU A 123 4.00 3.22 3.42
CA GLU A 123 3.38 4.54 3.44
C GLU A 123 3.51 5.22 4.82
N TYR A 124 3.37 4.45 5.90
CA TYR A 124 3.30 4.95 7.28
C TYR A 124 4.52 4.52 8.10
N ASN A 125 5.67 5.10 7.77
CA ASN A 125 6.90 4.96 8.55
C ASN A 125 7.67 6.28 8.66
N ASP A 126 8.71 6.27 9.49
CA ASP A 126 9.77 7.26 9.48
C ASP A 126 11.12 6.61 9.84
N LYS A 127 12.15 7.43 10.01
CA LYS A 127 13.50 6.96 10.37
C LYS A 127 13.59 6.24 11.73
N TYR A 128 12.56 6.33 12.58
CA TYR A 128 12.52 5.70 13.90
C TYR A 128 11.73 4.38 13.89
N GLY A 129 10.79 4.20 12.97
CA GLY A 129 10.02 2.96 12.87
C GLY A 129 8.66 3.13 12.22
N ILE A 130 7.76 2.21 12.57
CA ILE A 130 6.41 2.14 12.01
C ILE A 130 5.52 3.23 12.64
N LYS A 131 4.54 3.74 11.90
CA LYS A 131 3.48 4.64 12.37
C LYS A 131 2.12 4.03 12.05
N TRP A 132 1.68 3.06 12.85
CA TRP A 132 0.44 2.35 12.53
C TRP A 132 -0.77 3.29 12.48
N PRO A 133 -1.62 3.21 11.44
CA PRO A 133 -2.99 3.67 11.54
C PRO A 133 -3.70 2.92 12.66
N VAL A 134 -4.51 3.60 13.47
CA VAL A 134 -5.16 3.02 14.66
C VAL A 134 -5.93 1.74 14.34
N SER A 135 -6.60 1.68 13.20
CA SER A 135 -7.44 0.53 12.79
C SER A 135 -6.69 -0.78 12.55
N VAL A 136 -5.36 -0.75 12.42
CA VAL A 136 -4.53 -1.92 12.09
C VAL A 136 -3.32 -2.07 13.02
N ALA A 137 -3.20 -1.19 14.02
CA ALA A 137 -2.12 -1.27 15.00
C ALA A 137 -2.26 -2.56 15.82
N PRO A 138 -1.15 -3.25 16.18
CA PRO A 138 -1.22 -4.43 17.03
C PRO A 138 -1.79 -4.16 18.42
N PHE A 139 -1.50 -2.97 18.95
CA PHE A 139 -2.13 -2.38 20.13
C PHE A 139 -2.35 -0.90 19.84
N THR A 140 -3.41 -0.32 20.41
CA THR A 140 -3.67 1.12 20.27
C THR A 140 -2.78 1.93 21.20
N VAL A 141 -2.55 1.42 22.42
CA VAL A 141 -1.80 2.09 23.47
C VAL A 141 -0.62 1.25 23.95
N GLU A 142 0.53 1.87 24.11
CA GLU A 142 1.68 1.32 24.84
C GLU A 142 1.93 2.15 26.11
N ILE A 143 1.81 1.52 27.28
CA ILE A 143 2.12 2.14 28.57
C ILE A 143 3.60 1.94 28.89
N ILE A 144 4.33 3.04 29.13
CA ILE A 144 5.77 3.04 29.37
C ILE A 144 6.05 3.54 30.80
N PRO A 145 6.10 2.66 31.80
CA PRO A 145 6.59 2.98 33.13
C PRO A 145 8.12 3.17 33.12
N LEU A 146 8.59 4.36 33.52
CA LEU A 146 10.01 4.72 33.46
C LEU A 146 10.86 4.10 34.58
N ASN A 147 10.24 3.64 35.68
CA ASN A 147 10.94 2.97 36.77
C ASN A 147 10.00 1.98 37.48
N MET A 148 10.17 0.68 37.16
CA MET A 148 9.34 -0.39 37.71
C MET A 148 9.62 -0.72 39.19
N SER A 149 10.78 -0.31 39.72
CA SER A 149 11.11 -0.46 41.14
C SER A 149 10.39 0.57 42.02
N ASP A 150 9.85 1.64 41.42
CA ASP A 150 9.04 2.63 42.12
C ASP A 150 7.58 2.19 42.20
N SER A 151 7.11 1.89 43.41
CA SER A 151 5.75 1.39 43.62
C SER A 151 4.65 2.35 43.16
N LYS A 152 4.87 3.67 43.20
CA LYS A 152 3.87 4.63 42.70
C LYS A 152 3.75 4.55 41.18
N ILE A 153 4.87 4.51 40.47
CA ILE A 153 4.91 4.42 39.00
C ILE A 153 4.31 3.08 38.55
N LYS A 154 4.72 1.98 39.17
CA LYS A 154 4.23 0.63 38.86
C LYS A 154 2.71 0.55 39.06
N ASN A 155 2.21 0.97 40.22
CA ASN A 155 0.78 0.88 40.53
C ASN A 155 -0.07 1.71 39.58
N GLU A 156 0.40 2.91 39.18
CA GLU A 156 -0.35 3.73 38.22
C GLU A 156 -0.36 3.13 36.82
N ALA A 157 0.77 2.60 36.34
CA ALA A 157 0.83 1.93 35.04
C ALA A 157 -0.10 0.70 35.00
N GLU A 158 -0.13 -0.12 36.06
CA GLU A 158 -1.05 -1.25 36.18
C GLU A 158 -2.52 -0.82 36.30
N LYS A 159 -2.80 0.30 36.97
CA LYS A 159 -4.14 0.89 37.06
C LYS A 159 -4.61 1.35 35.68
N LEU A 160 -3.82 2.12 34.95
CA LEU A 160 -4.13 2.57 33.59
C LEU A 160 -4.35 1.38 32.66
N TYR A 161 -3.49 0.36 32.73
CA TYR A 161 -3.64 -0.88 31.95
C TYR A 161 -5.01 -1.54 32.17
N LYS A 162 -5.45 -1.67 33.43
CA LYS A 162 -6.77 -2.22 33.76
C LYS A 162 -7.91 -1.34 33.22
N LEU A 163 -7.81 -0.03 33.42
CA LEU A 163 -8.83 0.92 32.95
C LEU A 163 -8.98 0.91 31.43
N PHE A 164 -7.89 0.90 30.66
CA PHE A 164 -7.96 0.78 29.20
C PHE A 164 -8.59 -0.54 28.78
N LYS A 165 -8.24 -1.65 29.44
CA LYS A 165 -8.83 -2.96 29.16
C LYS A 165 -10.33 -3.00 29.46
N GLU A 166 -10.78 -2.37 30.54
CA GLU A 166 -12.22 -2.21 30.86
C GLU A 166 -12.97 -1.42 29.78
N LYS A 167 -12.29 -0.52 29.07
CA LYS A 167 -12.82 0.22 27.92
C LYS A 167 -12.66 -0.49 26.57
N ASN A 168 -12.17 -1.72 26.55
CA ASN A 168 -11.83 -2.48 25.34
C ASN A 168 -10.80 -1.76 24.43
N ILE A 169 -9.90 -0.98 25.03
CA ILE A 169 -8.78 -0.37 24.31
C ILE A 169 -7.60 -1.34 24.37
N GLU A 170 -7.17 -1.83 23.20
CA GLU A 170 -6.04 -2.76 23.08
C GLU A 170 -4.76 -2.08 23.56
N THR A 171 -4.20 -2.62 24.65
CA THR A 171 -3.10 -1.97 25.37
C THR A 171 -2.02 -2.98 25.70
N ILE A 172 -0.76 -2.55 25.55
CA ILE A 172 0.44 -3.25 26.04
C ILE A 172 1.13 -2.39 27.10
N ILE A 173 1.82 -3.03 28.04
CA ILE A 173 2.66 -2.36 29.04
C ILE A 173 4.09 -2.83 28.87
N ASP A 174 5.04 -1.89 28.79
CA ASP A 174 6.47 -2.20 28.83
C ASP A 174 6.92 -2.27 30.30
N ASP A 175 6.69 -3.43 30.92
CA ASP A 175 6.98 -3.71 32.33
C ASP A 175 8.42 -4.20 32.57
N ARG A 176 9.28 -4.17 31.53
CA ARG A 176 10.69 -4.56 31.64
C ARG A 176 11.41 -3.67 32.64
N ASP A 177 12.02 -4.26 33.67
CA ASP A 177 12.75 -3.59 34.74
C ASP A 177 14.27 -3.55 34.50
N ASN A 178 14.76 -4.38 33.58
CA ASN A 178 16.17 -4.56 33.24
C ASN A 178 16.67 -3.65 32.09
N VAL A 179 15.82 -2.77 31.54
CA VAL A 179 16.15 -1.88 30.42
C VAL A 179 16.04 -0.41 30.82
N SER A 180 16.86 0.45 30.20
CA SER A 180 16.79 1.88 30.44
C SER A 180 15.58 2.52 29.75
N ALA A 181 15.12 3.66 30.24
CA ALA A 181 14.04 4.42 29.61
C ALA A 181 14.33 4.75 28.14
N GLY A 182 15.60 5.03 27.79
CA GLY A 182 16.00 5.30 26.41
C GLY A 182 15.80 4.09 25.49
N VAL A 183 16.05 2.87 25.99
CA VAL A 183 15.79 1.63 25.25
C VAL A 183 14.29 1.44 25.07
N LYS A 184 13.48 1.64 26.13
CA LYS A 184 12.01 1.56 26.03
C LYS A 184 11.46 2.50 24.96
N PHE A 185 11.88 3.76 24.95
CA PHE A 185 11.43 4.72 23.95
C PHE A 185 11.84 4.35 22.52
N ASN A 186 13.05 3.81 22.34
CA ASN A 186 13.50 3.37 21.03
C ASN A 186 12.69 2.16 20.53
N ASP A 187 12.41 1.20 21.39
CA ASP A 187 11.57 0.05 21.05
C ASP A 187 10.13 0.49 20.74
N ALA A 188 9.56 1.39 21.56
CA ALA A 188 8.22 1.95 21.38
C ALA A 188 8.08 2.69 20.04
N ASP A 189 9.10 3.48 19.66
CA ASP A 189 9.13 4.18 18.38
C ASP A 189 9.29 3.22 17.19
N LEU A 190 10.03 2.12 17.39
CA LEU A 190 10.24 1.09 16.37
C LEU A 190 8.95 0.29 16.10
N ILE A 191 8.31 -0.22 17.15
CA ILE A 191 7.08 -1.03 17.04
C ILE A 191 5.86 -0.20 16.65
N GLY A 192 5.85 1.10 16.99
CA GLY A 192 5.02 2.08 16.34
C GLY A 192 3.57 2.17 16.82
N MET A 193 3.28 1.80 18.07
CA MET A 193 1.92 1.89 18.62
C MET A 193 1.42 3.35 18.56
N PRO A 194 0.16 3.62 18.18
CA PRO A 194 -0.34 4.97 17.95
C PRO A 194 -0.13 5.93 19.13
N PHE A 195 -0.35 5.45 20.36
CA PHE A 195 -0.22 6.25 21.57
C PHE A 195 0.76 5.62 22.56
N GLN A 196 1.78 6.39 22.95
CA GLN A 196 2.69 6.02 24.05
C GLN A 196 2.30 6.80 25.31
N VAL A 197 1.86 6.09 26.34
CA VAL A 197 1.40 6.63 27.63
C VAL A 197 2.52 6.46 28.66
N ILE A 198 3.19 7.55 28.99
CA ILE A 198 4.46 7.57 29.72
C ILE A 198 4.20 7.87 31.20
N VAL A 199 4.52 6.92 32.07
CA VAL A 199 4.34 7.03 33.53
C VAL A 199 5.70 7.22 34.18
N GLY A 200 5.96 8.42 34.70
CA GLY A 200 7.30 8.80 35.16
C GLY A 200 7.33 9.91 36.20
N ARG A 201 8.32 10.80 36.08
CA ARG A 201 8.54 11.89 37.05
C ARG A 201 7.36 12.88 37.07
N THR A 202 6.81 13.21 35.91
CA THR A 202 5.65 14.11 35.76
C THR A 202 4.45 13.62 36.55
N PHE A 203 4.20 12.31 36.53
CA PHE A 203 3.17 11.67 37.35
C PHE A 203 3.46 11.82 38.84
N LYS A 204 4.68 11.46 39.27
CA LYS A 204 5.05 11.51 40.69
C LYS A 204 4.96 12.91 41.29
N GLN A 205 5.23 13.95 40.51
CA GLN A 205 5.25 15.32 40.99
C GLN A 205 3.86 15.95 40.96
N ASN A 206 3.10 15.71 39.89
CA ASN A 206 1.94 16.53 39.55
C ASN A 206 0.67 15.72 39.25
N SER A 207 0.66 14.38 39.40
CA SER A 207 -0.45 13.51 38.99
C SER A 207 -0.84 13.63 37.51
N LYS A 208 0.15 13.94 36.66
CA LYS A 208 -0.02 14.11 35.21
C LYS A 208 0.73 13.04 34.42
N ILE A 209 0.15 12.61 33.32
CA ILE A 209 0.67 11.58 32.43
C ILE A 209 1.07 12.24 31.11
N GLU A 210 2.25 11.86 30.61
CA GLU A 210 2.71 12.30 29.29
C GLU A 210 2.18 11.32 28.23
N ILE A 211 1.59 11.84 27.16
CA ILE A 211 1.10 11.06 26.03
C ILE A 211 1.82 11.53 24.78
N LYS A 212 2.47 10.62 24.06
CA LYS A 212 3.05 10.89 22.74
C LYS A 212 2.19 10.24 21.66
N LYS A 213 1.82 11.01 20.65
CA LYS A 213 1.23 10.48 19.40
C LYS A 213 2.36 10.03 18.49
N ARG A 214 2.42 8.75 18.14
CA ARG A 214 3.50 8.19 17.32
C ARG A 214 3.52 8.76 15.90
N GLU A 215 2.35 9.04 15.34
CA GLU A 215 2.20 9.57 13.99
C GLU A 215 2.88 10.94 13.80
N THR A 216 2.63 11.87 14.73
CA THR A 216 3.06 13.26 14.63
C THR A 216 4.30 13.58 15.48
N GLY A 217 4.60 12.74 16.47
CA GLY A 217 5.61 13.01 17.50
C GLY A 217 5.16 14.03 18.55
N GLU A 218 3.93 14.54 18.48
CA GLU A 218 3.35 15.48 19.44
C GLU A 218 3.33 14.85 20.84
N LYS A 219 3.73 15.63 21.85
CA LYS A 219 3.69 15.26 23.26
C LYS A 219 2.72 16.15 24.02
N LEU A 220 1.82 15.52 24.74
CA LEU A 220 0.76 16.16 25.52
C LEU A 220 0.89 15.73 26.98
N ILE A 221 0.49 16.63 27.89
CA ILE A 221 0.44 16.34 29.33
C ILE A 221 -1.03 16.37 29.73
N VAL A 222 -1.51 15.24 30.24
CA VAL A 222 -2.92 15.03 30.60
C VAL A 222 -3.02 14.68 32.07
N GLU A 223 -4.02 15.22 32.78
CA GLU A 223 -4.30 14.79 34.17
C GLU A 223 -4.58 13.28 34.20
N GLU A 224 -4.06 12.55 35.19
CA GLU A 224 -4.16 11.07 35.23
C GLU A 224 -5.60 10.55 35.04
N GLN A 225 -6.57 11.25 35.62
CA GLN A 225 -7.99 10.93 35.58
C GLN A 225 -8.65 11.14 34.21
N ASN A 226 -8.02 11.93 33.33
CA ASN A 226 -8.54 12.28 32.01
C ASN A 226 -7.87 11.48 30.87
N VAL A 227 -6.86 10.66 31.16
CA VAL A 227 -6.09 9.93 30.14
C VAL A 227 -6.97 9.00 29.32
N ILE A 228 -7.90 8.27 29.95
CA ILE A 228 -8.79 7.35 29.26
C ILE A 228 -9.70 8.10 28.29
N THR A 229 -10.37 9.16 28.76
CA THR A 229 -11.27 9.97 27.93
C THR A 229 -10.52 10.60 26.76
N PHE A 230 -9.32 11.15 27.01
CA PHE A 230 -8.49 11.72 25.96
C PHE A 230 -8.21 10.72 24.84
N ILE A 231 -7.83 9.49 25.19
CA ILE A 231 -7.56 8.43 24.20
C ILE A 231 -8.85 7.99 23.50
N GLU A 232 -9.96 7.79 24.22
CA GLU A 232 -11.27 7.43 23.64
C GLU A 232 -11.74 8.47 22.60
N ASP A 233 -11.54 9.76 22.87
CA ASP A 233 -11.93 10.83 21.96
C ASP A 233 -10.99 10.87 20.74
N THR A 234 -9.69 10.70 20.96
CA THR A 234 -8.69 10.75 19.87
C THR A 234 -8.78 9.55 18.92
N ILE A 235 -9.26 8.39 19.37
CA ILE A 235 -9.44 7.20 18.52
C ILE A 235 -10.68 7.32 17.61
N LYS A 236 -11.67 8.12 18.00
CA LYS A 236 -12.94 8.29 17.26
C LYS A 236 -12.84 9.31 16.13
N ASP A 237 -11.94 10.27 16.27
CA ASP A 237 -11.62 11.29 15.28
C ASP A 237 -10.78 10.72 14.12
#